data_AF-A0A6G0ZC09-F1
#
_entry.id   AF-A0A6G0ZC09-F1
#
_cell.length_a   1.000
_cell.length_b   1.000
_cell.length_c   1.000
_cell.angle_alpha   90.00
_cell.angle_beta   90.00
_cell.angle_gamma   90.00
#
_symmetry.space_group_name_H-M   'P 1'
#
loop_
_entity.id
_entity.type
_entity.pdbx_description
1 polymer ?
#
loop_
_entity_poly.entity_id
_entity_poly.type
_entity_poly.pdbx_seq_one_letter_code
_entity_poly.pdbx_strand_id
1 'polypeptide(L)'
;MDPMGHQSNEQERFNKLIKRLKLYYSYGEQKWFPKLKLITNNLHNVPLQKDSYNCGVYILYYAIMLMNGDCFDMLFEPMAYRQYLKTYLLENSDFMRDNCLYCGRIGYSHRVMCGKKVEWVECMNCNRWMVIDCIPDEDKLGTTANYEKSDFKCILCQEKH
;
A
#
# COMPACT_ATOMS: atom_id res chain seq x y z
N MET A 1 -39.02 25.13 -8.03
CA MET A 1 -37.78 24.45 -7.62
C MET A 1 -37.82 23.06 -8.24
N ASP A 2 -36.83 22.72 -9.07
CA ASP A 2 -36.77 21.43 -9.77
C ASP A 2 -36.13 20.38 -8.83
N PRO A 3 -36.88 19.36 -8.38
CA PRO A 3 -36.36 18.33 -7.48
C PRO A 3 -35.37 17.37 -8.16
N MET A 4 -35.17 17.45 -9.49
CA MET A 4 -34.26 16.59 -10.26
C MET A 4 -32.95 17.27 -10.70
N GLY A 5 -32.82 18.59 -10.52
CA GLY A 5 -31.66 19.36 -11.01
C GLY A 5 -30.31 18.96 -10.40
N HIS A 6 -30.30 18.31 -9.23
CA HIS A 6 -29.07 17.87 -8.57
C HIS A 6 -28.50 16.55 -9.14
N GLN A 7 -29.36 15.61 -9.54
CA GLN A 7 -28.95 14.27 -10.02
C GLN A 7 -28.38 14.30 -11.45
N SER A 8 -28.89 15.17 -12.34
CA SER A 8 -28.40 15.28 -13.71
C SER A 8 -26.94 15.74 -13.77
N ASN A 9 -26.56 16.67 -12.89
CA ASN A 9 -25.21 17.21 -12.78
C ASN A 9 -24.21 16.16 -12.25
N GLU A 10 -24.59 15.36 -11.27
CA GLU A 10 -23.72 14.30 -10.71
C GLU A 10 -23.44 13.19 -11.71
N GLN A 11 -24.48 12.73 -12.43
CA GLN A 11 -24.32 11.71 -13.47
C GLN A 11 -23.42 12.20 -14.60
N GLU A 12 -23.55 13.47 -15.00
CA GLU A 12 -22.71 14.06 -16.04
C GLU A 12 -21.24 14.21 -15.59
N ARG A 13 -21.01 14.66 -14.35
CA ARG A 13 -19.67 14.71 -13.74
C ARG A 13 -19.04 13.33 -13.63
N PHE A 14 -19.81 12.33 -13.19
CA PHE A 14 -19.36 10.93 -13.14
C PHE A 14 -18.94 10.43 -14.52
N ASN A 15 -19.80 10.60 -15.54
CA ASN A 15 -19.49 10.18 -16.91
C ASN A 15 -18.23 10.86 -17.46
N LYS A 16 -18.05 12.16 -17.19
CA LYS A 16 -16.87 12.93 -17.59
C LYS A 16 -15.59 12.43 -16.90
N LEU A 17 -15.67 12.12 -15.61
CA LEU A 17 -14.57 11.54 -14.84
C LEU A 17 -14.18 10.17 -15.39
N ILE A 18 -15.14 9.25 -15.58
CA ILE A 18 -14.86 7.91 -16.11
C ILE A 18 -14.25 7.98 -17.51
N LYS A 19 -14.76 8.86 -18.38
CA LYS A 19 -14.20 9.07 -19.72
C LYS A 19 -12.73 9.50 -19.65
N ARG A 20 -12.39 10.42 -18.74
CA ARG A 20 -10.99 10.84 -18.53
C ARG A 20 -10.13 9.72 -17.95
N LEU A 21 -10.60 9.00 -16.93
CA LEU A 21 -9.84 7.91 -16.32
C LEU A 21 -9.48 6.83 -17.34
N LYS A 22 -10.42 6.46 -18.22
CA LYS A 22 -10.18 5.48 -19.30
C LYS A 22 -9.07 5.88 -20.29
N LEU A 23 -8.77 7.17 -20.45
CA LEU A 23 -7.70 7.62 -21.35
C LEU A 23 -6.31 7.33 -20.79
N TYR A 24 -6.16 7.33 -19.47
CA TYR A 24 -4.86 7.28 -18.80
C TYR A 24 -4.63 5.98 -18.03
N TYR A 25 -5.71 5.28 -17.66
CA TYR A 25 -5.64 4.12 -16.78
C TYR A 25 -6.31 2.91 -17.41
N SER A 26 -5.55 1.83 -17.47
CA SER A 26 -6.03 0.51 -17.84
C SER A 26 -5.39 -0.51 -16.92
N TYR A 27 -6.18 -1.44 -16.39
CA TYR A 27 -5.74 -2.40 -15.39
C TYR A 27 -5.32 -3.72 -16.03
N GLY A 28 -4.22 -4.27 -15.53
CA GLY A 28 -3.68 -5.55 -15.99
C GLY A 28 -3.11 -5.51 -17.40
N GLU A 29 -2.51 -6.61 -17.82
CA GLU A 29 -1.88 -6.76 -19.14
C GLU A 29 -2.89 -6.60 -20.29
N GLN A 30 -4.15 -6.97 -20.05
CA GLN A 30 -5.23 -6.89 -21.03
C GLN A 30 -5.86 -5.50 -21.17
N LYS A 31 -5.30 -4.47 -20.50
CA LYS A 31 -5.80 -3.09 -20.52
C LYS A 31 -7.30 -2.98 -20.27
N TRP A 32 -7.77 -3.66 -19.22
CA TRP A 32 -9.18 -3.70 -18.87
C TRP A 32 -9.59 -2.48 -18.03
N PHE A 33 -10.87 -2.09 -18.12
CA PHE A 33 -11.44 -1.03 -17.27
C PHE A 33 -12.75 -1.51 -16.64
N PRO A 34 -12.91 -1.38 -15.30
CA PRO A 34 -14.11 -1.84 -14.63
C PRO A 34 -15.37 -1.13 -15.12
N LYS A 35 -16.47 -1.88 -15.23
CA LYS A 35 -17.79 -1.27 -15.40
C LYS A 35 -18.21 -0.63 -14.09
N LEU A 36 -18.07 0.70 -14.01
CA LEU A 36 -18.44 1.48 -12.85
C LEU A 36 -19.87 1.99 -12.99
N LYS A 37 -20.61 1.99 -11.88
CA LYS A 37 -21.95 2.58 -11.76
C LYS A 37 -21.90 3.68 -10.72
N LEU A 38 -22.58 4.79 -10.97
CA LEU A 38 -22.77 5.82 -9.96
C LEU A 38 -23.71 5.28 -8.88
N ILE A 39 -23.29 5.35 -7.62
CA ILE A 39 -24.12 5.00 -6.47
C ILE A 39 -24.45 6.32 -5.77
N THR A 40 -25.72 6.71 -5.79
CA THR A 40 -26.21 7.95 -5.16
C THR A 40 -26.90 7.71 -3.82
N ASN A 41 -27.30 6.47 -3.52
CA ASN A 41 -28.34 6.23 -2.51
C ASN A 41 -27.85 5.86 -1.11
N ASN A 42 -26.53 5.83 -0.87
CA ASN A 42 -25.97 5.31 0.39
C ASN A 42 -24.99 6.26 1.09
N LEU A 43 -24.91 7.52 0.65
CA LEU A 43 -23.94 8.49 1.19
C LEU A 43 -24.67 9.53 2.04
N HIS A 44 -25.05 9.12 3.25
CA HIS A 44 -25.52 10.05 4.28
C HIS A 44 -24.41 10.32 5.28
N ASN A 45 -24.38 11.54 5.84
CA ASN A 45 -23.47 11.91 6.92
C ASN A 45 -21.98 11.77 6.58
N VAL A 46 -21.62 11.86 5.30
CA VAL A 46 -20.21 11.76 4.86
C VAL A 46 -19.45 12.98 5.37
N PRO A 47 -18.46 12.82 6.27
CA PRO A 47 -17.69 13.94 6.78
C PRO A 47 -16.85 14.53 5.64
N LEU A 48 -16.80 15.85 5.50
CA LEU A 48 -16.01 16.51 4.46
C LEU A 48 -14.67 16.97 5.02
N GLN A 49 -13.58 16.62 4.34
CA GLN A 49 -12.26 17.12 4.67
C GLN A 49 -12.19 18.65 4.47
N LYS A 50 -11.65 19.35 5.48
CA LYS A 50 -11.47 20.82 5.47
C LYS A 50 -10.02 21.27 5.44
N ASP A 51 -9.07 20.34 5.59
CA ASP A 51 -7.64 20.60 5.60
C ASP A 51 -6.95 20.07 4.32
N SER A 52 -5.65 20.31 4.17
CA SER A 52 -4.84 19.85 3.04
C SER A 52 -4.01 18.59 3.31
N TYR A 53 -4.05 18.01 4.52
CA TYR A 53 -3.08 17.00 4.97
C TYR A 53 -3.69 15.64 5.38
N ASN A 54 -5.01 15.55 5.53
CA ASN A 54 -5.72 14.33 5.93
C ASN A 54 -6.37 13.57 4.78
N CYS A 55 -6.15 13.93 3.52
CA CYS A 55 -6.88 13.36 2.39
C CYS A 55 -6.76 11.83 2.31
N GLY A 56 -5.57 11.28 2.56
CA GLY A 56 -5.37 9.83 2.63
C GLY A 56 -6.17 9.16 3.75
N VAL A 57 -6.29 9.82 4.90
CA VAL A 57 -7.04 9.31 6.06
C VAL A 57 -8.54 9.26 5.77
N TYR A 58 -9.09 10.32 5.15
CA TYR A 58 -10.48 10.34 4.71
C TYR A 58 -10.76 9.30 3.64
N ILE A 59 -9.88 9.14 2.64
CA ILE A 59 -10.04 8.11 1.60
C ILE A 59 -10.10 6.72 2.21
N LEU A 60 -9.20 6.40 3.15
CA LEU A 60 -9.19 5.11 3.83
C LEU A 60 -10.48 4.89 4.65
N TYR A 61 -10.89 5.90 5.41
CA TYR A 61 -12.13 5.85 6.17
C TYR A 61 -13.33 5.59 5.26
N TYR A 62 -13.47 6.33 4.15
CA TYR A 62 -14.56 6.13 3.21
C TYR A 62 -14.55 4.74 2.58
N ALA A 63 -13.38 4.25 2.17
CA ALA A 63 -13.25 2.93 1.60
C ALA A 63 -13.72 1.86 2.58
N ILE A 64 -13.31 1.94 3.85
CA ILE A 64 -13.68 0.97 4.89
C ILE A 64 -15.19 1.01 5.17
N MET A 65 -15.77 2.20 5.36
CA MET A 65 -17.22 2.33 5.59
C MET A 65 -18.03 1.76 4.41
N LEU A 66 -17.62 2.07 3.17
CA LEU A 66 -18.28 1.54 1.98
C LEU A 66 -18.14 0.03 1.83
N MET A 67 -16.95 -0.54 2.13
CA MET A 67 -16.71 -1.98 2.03
C MET A 67 -17.49 -2.77 3.10
N ASN A 68 -17.63 -2.21 4.30
CA ASN A 68 -18.39 -2.83 5.38
C ASN A 68 -19.90 -2.62 5.25
N GLY A 69 -20.34 -1.63 4.46
CA GLY A 69 -21.74 -1.20 4.43
C GLY A 69 -22.17 -0.40 5.66
N ASP A 70 -21.20 0.22 6.36
CA ASP A 70 -21.42 1.01 7.56
C ASP A 70 -21.89 2.44 7.23
N CYS A 71 -22.54 3.10 8.19
CA CYS A 71 -22.87 4.52 8.10
C CYS A 71 -21.66 5.41 8.42
N PHE A 72 -21.58 6.56 7.75
CA PHE A 72 -20.56 7.57 8.05
C PHE A 72 -20.92 8.35 9.32
N ASP A 73 -19.88 8.71 10.08
CA ASP A 73 -19.96 9.57 11.24
C ASP A 73 -19.56 11.01 10.87
N MET A 74 -20.47 11.97 11.10
CA MET A 74 -20.17 13.39 10.87
C MET A 74 -19.17 13.96 11.88
N LEU A 75 -19.00 13.31 13.03
CA LEU A 75 -18.04 13.65 14.07
C LEU A 75 -16.71 12.89 13.89
N PHE A 76 -16.44 12.41 12.68
CA PHE A 76 -15.18 11.77 12.35
C PHE A 76 -13.98 12.67 12.65
N GLU A 77 -13.15 12.23 13.59
CA GLU A 77 -11.92 12.90 14.00
C GLU A 77 -10.71 12.28 13.26
N PRO A 78 -10.21 12.89 12.17
CA PRO A 78 -9.19 12.29 11.31
C PRO A 78 -7.87 12.07 12.04
N MET A 79 -7.54 12.88 13.04
CA MET A 79 -6.30 12.71 13.80
C MET A 79 -6.37 11.53 14.76
N ALA A 80 -7.51 11.33 15.42
CA ALA A 80 -7.74 10.13 16.23
C ALA A 80 -7.72 8.88 15.34
N TYR A 81 -8.35 8.94 14.16
CA TYR A 81 -8.35 7.82 13.22
C TYR A 81 -6.96 7.52 12.65
N ARG A 82 -6.14 8.56 12.37
CA ARG A 82 -4.73 8.36 11.98
C ARG A 82 -3.94 7.63 13.07
N GLN A 83 -4.16 7.99 14.34
CA GLN A 83 -3.50 7.31 15.46
C GLN A 83 -3.98 5.85 15.59
N TYR A 84 -5.28 5.60 15.41
CA TYR A 84 -5.84 4.25 15.33
C TYR A 84 -5.19 3.45 14.20
N LEU A 85 -5.14 3.98 12.97
CA LEU A 85 -4.52 3.31 11.83
C LEU A 85 -3.05 2.98 12.08
N LYS A 86 -2.30 3.88 12.71
CA LYS A 86 -0.90 3.62 13.10
C LYS A 86 -0.82 2.42 14.04
N THR A 87 -1.60 2.41 15.12
CA THR A 87 -1.62 1.30 16.09
C THR A 87 -2.06 0.00 15.42
N TYR A 88 -3.17 0.02 14.67
CA TYR A 88 -3.68 -1.11 13.93
C TYR A 88 -2.63 -1.71 12.99
N LEU A 89 -1.92 -0.87 12.22
CA LEU A 89 -0.87 -1.34 11.32
C LEU A 89 0.30 -1.95 12.09
N LEU A 90 0.73 -1.36 13.21
CA LEU A 90 1.82 -1.93 14.02
C LEU A 90 1.45 -3.27 14.66
N GLU A 91 0.18 -3.45 15.04
CA GLU A 91 -0.31 -4.68 15.67
C GLU A 91 -0.62 -5.79 14.66
N ASN A 92 -1.00 -5.44 13.43
CA ASN A 92 -1.48 -6.41 12.43
C ASN A 92 -0.55 -6.57 11.22
N SER A 93 0.54 -5.80 11.12
CA SER A 93 1.55 -6.05 10.08
C SER A 93 2.52 -7.13 10.51
N ASP A 94 3.01 -7.89 9.52
CA ASP A 94 4.11 -8.83 9.73
C ASP A 94 5.36 -8.11 10.25
N PHE A 95 6.10 -8.79 11.12
CA PHE A 95 7.38 -8.29 11.60
C PHE A 95 8.41 -8.35 10.47
N MET A 96 8.70 -7.20 9.87
CA MET A 96 9.54 -7.10 8.67
C MET A 96 10.98 -7.62 8.84
N ARG A 97 11.43 -7.94 10.07
CA ARG A 97 12.73 -8.61 10.30
C ARG A 97 12.75 -10.02 9.71
N ASP A 98 11.62 -10.71 9.68
CA ASP A 98 11.55 -12.10 9.22
C ASP A 98 11.20 -12.22 7.72
N ASN A 99 11.13 -11.09 7.03
CA ASN A 99 10.74 -10.98 5.63
C ASN A 99 11.97 -10.56 4.83
N CYS A 100 12.34 -11.35 3.81
CA CYS A 100 13.46 -10.95 2.95
C CYS A 100 13.08 -9.72 2.13
N LEU A 101 13.88 -8.64 2.24
CA LEU A 101 13.59 -7.36 1.58
C LEU A 101 13.36 -7.45 0.06
N TYR A 102 14.12 -8.31 -0.63
CA TYR A 102 14.07 -8.41 -2.10
C TYR A 102 12.86 -9.20 -2.63
N CYS A 103 12.35 -10.18 -1.89
CA CYS A 103 11.33 -11.10 -2.39
C CYS A 103 10.05 -11.16 -1.54
N GLY A 104 10.04 -10.48 -0.38
CA GLY A 104 8.88 -10.37 0.53
C GLY A 104 8.44 -11.67 1.20
N ARG A 105 9.10 -12.79 0.93
CA ARG A 105 8.75 -14.10 1.47
C ARG A 105 9.18 -14.22 2.93
N ILE A 106 8.32 -14.86 3.72
CA ILE A 106 8.44 -15.04 5.17
C ILE A 106 8.83 -16.49 5.55
N GLY A 107 9.56 -16.66 6.66
CA GLY A 107 9.61 -17.93 7.40
C GLY A 107 10.59 -19.03 6.96
N TYR A 108 10.39 -20.23 7.53
CA TYR A 108 11.26 -21.41 7.41
C TYR A 108 11.42 -21.93 5.97
N SER A 109 10.40 -21.76 5.13
CA SER A 109 10.43 -22.15 3.71
C SER A 109 11.37 -21.30 2.88
N HIS A 110 11.62 -20.04 3.28
CA HIS A 110 12.69 -19.26 2.69
C HIS A 110 14.04 -19.64 3.29
N ARG A 111 14.10 -19.95 4.59
CA ARG A 111 15.33 -20.44 5.25
C ARG A 111 15.82 -21.78 4.70
N VAL A 112 14.97 -22.54 4.00
CA VAL A 112 15.31 -23.83 3.40
C VAL A 112 14.80 -23.90 1.95
N MET A 113 15.65 -23.56 0.99
CA MET A 113 15.34 -23.71 -0.44
C MET A 113 15.89 -25.05 -0.96
N CYS A 114 15.04 -25.89 -1.54
CA CYS A 114 15.40 -27.20 -2.08
C CYS A 114 16.15 -28.10 -1.07
N GLY A 115 15.80 -28.03 0.22
CA GLY A 115 16.43 -28.83 1.29
C GLY A 115 17.77 -28.30 1.80
N LYS A 116 18.27 -27.16 1.28
CA LYS A 116 19.49 -26.50 1.77
C LYS A 116 19.13 -25.30 2.64
N LYS A 117 19.81 -25.15 3.78
CA LYS A 117 19.74 -23.89 4.56
C LYS A 117 20.29 -22.77 3.70
N VAL A 118 19.54 -21.67 3.58
CA VAL A 118 20.03 -20.45 2.90
C VAL A 118 20.60 -19.48 3.92
N GLU A 119 21.62 -18.75 3.49
CA GLU A 119 22.28 -17.73 4.31
C GLU A 119 21.55 -16.40 4.21
N TRP A 120 21.52 -15.69 5.34
CA TRP A 120 20.91 -14.39 5.45
C TRP A 120 21.95 -13.35 5.87
N VAL A 121 21.76 -12.12 5.41
CA VAL A 121 22.59 -10.96 5.77
C VAL A 121 21.68 -9.83 6.26
N GLU A 122 22.11 -9.15 7.31
CA GLU A 122 21.48 -7.94 7.83
C GLU A 122 22.13 -6.69 7.24
N CYS A 123 21.32 -5.72 6.83
CA CYS A 123 21.81 -4.41 6.42
C CYS A 123 22.26 -3.61 7.66
N MET A 124 23.49 -3.11 7.66
CA MET A 124 24.07 -2.35 8.78
C MET A 124 23.29 -1.07 9.12
N ASN A 125 22.64 -0.45 8.14
CA ASN A 125 21.98 0.85 8.33
C ASN A 125 20.53 0.73 8.81
N CYS A 126 19.76 -0.22 8.27
CA CYS A 126 18.31 -0.31 8.50
C CYS A 126 17.89 -1.58 9.24
N ASN A 127 18.83 -2.46 9.58
CA ASN A 127 18.61 -3.71 10.31
C ASN A 127 17.57 -4.63 9.65
N ARG A 128 17.41 -4.51 8.32
CA ARG A 128 16.57 -5.40 7.53
C ARG A 128 17.38 -6.58 7.06
N TRP A 129 16.74 -7.74 7.08
CA TRP A 129 17.33 -9.01 6.72
C TRP A 129 16.99 -9.39 5.28
N MET A 130 17.95 -9.99 4.59
CA MET A 130 17.80 -10.47 3.22
C MET A 130 18.44 -11.83 3.09
N VAL A 131 17.90 -12.63 2.17
CA VAL A 131 18.52 -13.88 1.74
C VAL A 131 19.58 -13.52 0.71
N ILE A 132 20.81 -14.00 0.90
CA ILE A 132 21.94 -13.64 0.03
C ILE A 132 21.64 -13.98 -1.43
N ASP A 133 20.99 -15.12 -1.67
CA ASP A 133 20.60 -15.57 -3.02
C ASP A 133 19.54 -14.67 -3.69
N CYS A 134 18.79 -13.89 -2.91
CA CYS A 134 17.81 -12.94 -3.44
C CYS A 134 18.43 -11.58 -3.81
N ILE A 135 19.68 -11.34 -3.43
CA ILE A 135 20.41 -10.12 -3.80
C ILE A 135 20.81 -10.25 -5.28
N PRO A 136 20.59 -9.23 -6.13
CA PRO A 136 21.12 -9.20 -7.50
C PRO A 136 22.64 -9.33 -7.52
N ASP A 137 23.23 -10.00 -8.52
CA ASP A 137 24.68 -10.21 -8.56
C ASP A 137 25.49 -8.89 -8.58
N GLU A 138 24.91 -7.83 -9.15
CA GLU A 138 25.44 -6.46 -9.13
C GLU A 138 25.50 -5.83 -7.74
N ASP A 139 24.60 -6.23 -6.84
CA ASP A 139 24.54 -5.79 -5.44
C ASP A 139 25.28 -6.75 -4.51
N LYS A 140 25.77 -7.89 -5.02
CA LYS A 140 26.48 -8.87 -4.20
C LYS A 140 27.90 -8.41 -3.92
N LEU A 141 28.33 -8.60 -2.67
CA LEU A 141 29.75 -8.57 -2.36
C LEU A 141 30.38 -9.79 -3.03
N GLY A 142 31.52 -9.59 -3.71
CA GLY A 142 32.10 -10.57 -4.64
C GLY A 142 32.42 -11.98 -4.09
N THR A 143 32.22 -12.26 -2.80
CA THR A 143 32.19 -13.61 -2.22
C THR A 143 31.26 -13.66 -1.00
N THR A 144 30.62 -14.80 -0.72
CA THR A 144 29.77 -15.02 0.47
C THR A 144 30.54 -14.86 1.78
N ALA A 145 31.83 -15.24 1.79
CA ALA A 145 32.75 -15.09 2.93
C ALA A 145 32.94 -13.64 3.39
N ASN A 146 32.59 -12.65 2.54
CA ASN A 146 32.67 -11.25 2.93
C ASN A 146 31.50 -10.82 3.80
N TYR A 147 30.30 -11.39 3.64
CA TYR A 147 29.11 -10.93 4.38
C TYR A 147 29.21 -11.11 5.89
N GLU A 148 29.95 -12.11 6.38
CA GLU A 148 30.21 -12.30 7.81
C GLU A 148 31.14 -11.22 8.41
N LYS A 149 31.89 -10.50 7.56
CA LYS A 149 32.95 -9.57 7.96
C LYS A 149 32.78 -8.16 7.40
N SER A 150 31.74 -7.92 6.61
CA SER A 150 31.53 -6.68 5.87
C SER A 150 30.26 -5.96 6.30
N ASP A 151 30.32 -4.63 6.31
CA ASP A 151 29.18 -3.75 6.50
C ASP A 151 28.29 -3.72 5.25
N PHE A 152 27.49 -4.77 5.06
CA PHE A 152 26.56 -4.84 3.94
C PHE A 152 25.49 -3.74 4.03
N LYS A 153 25.26 -3.06 2.91
CA LYS A 153 24.17 -2.08 2.75
C LYS A 153 23.21 -2.56 1.66
N CYS A 154 21.93 -2.70 2.03
CA CYS A 154 20.88 -3.03 1.08
C CYS A 154 20.65 -1.92 0.06
N ILE A 155 19.96 -2.22 -1.04
CA ILE A 155 19.59 -1.28 -2.12
C ILE A 155 18.93 0.03 -1.64
N LEU A 156 18.23 0.00 -0.50
CA LEU A 156 17.58 1.20 0.07
C LEU A 156 18.54 2.09 0.88
N CYS A 157 19.71 1.57 1.25
CA CYS A 157 20.71 2.24 2.08
C CYS A 157 22.05 2.47 1.35
N GLN A 158 22.19 1.96 0.12
CA GLN A 158 23.28 2.34 -0.76
C GLN A 158 23.09 3.79 -1.21
N GLU A 159 24.17 4.56 -1.22
CA GLU A 159 24.13 5.92 -1.77
C GLU A 159 24.02 5.81 -3.29
N LYS A 160 23.02 6.47 -3.87
CA LYS A 160 22.90 6.56 -5.33
C LYS A 160 23.96 7.52 -5.85
N HIS A 161 24.91 7.00 -6.63
CA HIS A 161 25.83 7.80 -7.42
C HIS A 161 25.12 8.45 -8.61
#